data_AF-A0A3L6TNT0-F1
#
_entry.id   AF-A0A3L6TNT0-F1
#
_cell.length_a   1.000
_cell.length_b   1.000
_cell.length_c   1.000
_cell.angle_alpha   90.00
_cell.angle_beta   90.00
_cell.angle_gamma   90.00
#
_symmetry.space_group_name_H-M   'P 1'
#
loop_
_entity.id
_entity.type
_entity.pdbx_description
1 polymer ?
#
loop_
_entity_poly.entity_id
_entity_poly.type
_entity_poly.pdbx_seq_one_letter_code
_entity_poly.pdbx_strand_id
1 'polypeptide(L)'
;MRSLAAVLFVVLAAAVAGAASARPVDPPGADMPAGTHPPQIARFAVLVYSMNRNAKLKYVGVSDSDVRPHQGGMRYKVVVTVADAGGATAQYQVLVWGIPGTYQWMLLEFKKIKIN
;
A
#
# COMPACT_ATOMS: atom_id res chain seq x y z
N MET A 1 49.85 -17.80 -41.72
CA MET A 1 48.95 -18.50 -42.66
C MET A 1 48.65 -19.89 -42.10
N ARG A 2 47.35 -20.24 -41.97
CA ARG A 2 46.80 -21.58 -41.62
C ARG A 2 47.07 -21.99 -40.15
N SER A 3 46.11 -22.39 -39.32
CA SER A 3 45.10 -23.45 -39.48
C SER A 3 44.03 -23.27 -38.39
N LEU A 4 42.72 -23.24 -38.69
CA LEU A 4 41.78 -24.37 -38.81
C LEU A 4 41.16 -24.83 -37.47
N ALA A 5 39.90 -24.43 -37.27
CA ALA A 5 38.78 -25.23 -36.76
C ALA A 5 37.52 -24.32 -36.84
N ALA A 6 36.65 -24.39 -37.86
CA ALA A 6 35.58 -25.40 -38.01
C ALA A 6 35.01 -25.76 -36.63
N VAL A 7 33.76 -25.44 -36.29
CA VAL A 7 32.58 -26.19 -36.75
C VAL A 7 31.33 -25.29 -36.61
N LEU A 8 30.60 -25.16 -37.72
CA LEU A 8 29.21 -24.70 -37.79
C LEU A 8 28.28 -25.89 -37.45
N PHE A 9 26.98 -25.62 -37.30
CA PHE A 9 25.82 -26.55 -37.17
C PHE A 9 25.28 -26.72 -35.74
N VAL A 10 23.97 -26.68 -35.43
CA VAL A 10 22.73 -26.28 -36.13
C VAL A 10 21.61 -26.40 -35.07
N VAL A 11 20.64 -25.47 -35.11
CA VAL A 11 19.19 -25.67 -34.85
C VAL A 11 18.74 -26.27 -33.49
N LEU A 12 17.81 -25.59 -32.80
CA LEU A 12 16.38 -25.96 -32.82
C LEU A 12 15.58 -25.07 -31.87
N ALA A 13 14.57 -24.41 -32.44
CA ALA A 13 13.51 -23.75 -31.70
C ALA A 13 12.68 -24.80 -30.94
N ALA A 14 12.64 -24.70 -29.61
CA ALA A 14 11.66 -25.39 -28.80
C ALA A 14 10.55 -24.38 -28.43
N ALA A 15 9.38 -24.59 -29.02
CA ALA A 15 8.15 -23.94 -28.62
C ALA A 15 7.81 -24.31 -27.18
N VAL A 16 7.55 -23.32 -26.33
CA VAL A 16 6.87 -23.53 -25.05
C VAL A 16 5.52 -22.86 -25.15
N ALA A 17 4.52 -23.72 -25.26
CA ALA A 17 3.10 -23.41 -25.19
C ALA A 17 2.74 -22.74 -23.86
N GLY A 18 1.64 -21.98 -23.89
CA GLY A 18 1.21 -21.08 -22.85
C GLY A 18 1.09 -21.70 -21.45
N ALA A 19 1.63 -20.96 -20.50
CA ALA A 19 1.00 -20.79 -19.20
C ALA A 19 0.96 -19.28 -18.98
N ALA A 20 -0.25 -18.72 -18.95
CA ALA A 20 -0.46 -17.34 -18.53
C ALA A 20 -0.14 -17.25 -17.03
N SER A 21 1.15 -17.14 -16.70
CA SER A 21 1.56 -16.62 -15.41
C SER A 21 1.13 -15.17 -15.40
N ALA A 22 0.00 -14.90 -14.73
CA ALA A 22 -0.38 -13.56 -14.32
C ALA A 22 0.83 -12.97 -13.57
N ARG A 23 1.63 -12.17 -14.30
CA ARG A 23 2.68 -11.38 -13.68
C ARG A 23 1.97 -10.51 -12.64
N PRO A 24 2.48 -10.42 -11.40
CA PRO A 24 2.09 -9.34 -10.52
C PRO A 24 2.31 -8.05 -11.31
N VAL A 25 1.22 -7.38 -11.69
CA VAL A 25 1.29 -6.06 -12.27
C VAL A 25 1.81 -5.19 -11.14
N ASP A 26 3.09 -4.80 -11.21
CA ASP A 26 3.54 -3.64 -10.46
C ASP A 26 2.58 -2.51 -10.81
N PRO A 27 1.89 -1.90 -9.83
CA PRO A 27 0.96 -0.83 -10.13
C PRO A 27 1.72 0.24 -10.94
N PRO A 28 1.15 0.72 -12.06
CA PRO A 28 1.80 1.73 -12.88
C PRO A 28 2.14 2.93 -12.00
N GLY A 29 3.34 3.50 -12.17
CA GLY A 29 3.89 4.60 -11.39
C GLY A 29 2.93 5.78 -11.20
N ALA A 30 2.06 5.65 -10.21
CA ALA A 30 1.22 6.67 -9.62
C ALA A 30 1.80 7.05 -8.25
N ASP A 31 3.12 7.10 -8.16
CA ASP A 31 3.90 7.17 -6.93
C ASP A 31 3.83 8.52 -6.20
N MET A 32 2.93 9.40 -6.63
CA MET A 32 2.19 10.24 -5.68
C MET A 32 0.90 10.79 -6.30
N PRO A 33 -0.28 10.58 -5.70
CA PRO A 33 -1.47 11.24 -6.19
C PRO A 33 -1.42 12.72 -5.86
N ALA A 34 -1.64 13.55 -6.87
CA ALA A 34 -2.17 14.89 -6.66
C ALA A 34 -3.51 14.74 -5.91
N GLY A 35 -3.46 15.00 -4.60
CA GLY A 35 -4.57 14.75 -3.68
C GLY A 35 -4.34 13.47 -2.87
N THR A 36 -3.85 13.60 -1.65
CA THR A 36 -3.80 12.50 -0.69
C THR A 36 -5.22 11.97 -0.42
N HIS A 37 -5.56 10.80 -0.96
CA HIS A 37 -6.92 10.26 -0.85
C HIS A 37 -7.17 9.60 0.52
N PRO A 38 -8.32 9.85 1.19
CA PRO A 38 -8.62 9.30 2.51
C PRO A 38 -8.47 7.77 2.65
N PRO A 39 -8.86 6.93 1.66
CA PRO A 39 -8.63 5.48 1.73
C PRO A 39 -7.15 5.09 1.84
N GLN A 40 -6.25 5.81 1.16
CA GLN A 40 -4.81 5.51 1.21
C GLN A 40 -4.24 5.82 2.60
N ILE A 41 -4.63 6.94 3.19
CA ILE A 41 -4.25 7.32 4.56
C ILE A 41 -4.80 6.35 5.59
N ALA A 42 -6.05 5.91 5.42
CA ALA A 42 -6.63 4.91 6.29
C ALA A 42 -5.87 3.57 6.21
N ARG A 43 -5.52 3.09 5.01
CA ARG A 43 -4.72 1.86 4.82
C ARG A 43 -3.34 1.97 5.45
N PHE A 44 -2.66 3.10 5.26
CA PHE A 44 -1.38 3.41 5.92
C PHE A 44 -1.51 3.32 7.44
N ALA A 45 -2.50 4.01 8.01
CA ALA A 45 -2.73 4.02 9.46
C ALA A 45 -2.99 2.62 10.02
N VAL A 46 -3.82 1.82 9.35
CA VAL A 46 -4.12 0.44 9.75
C VAL A 46 -2.88 -0.44 9.68
N LEU A 47 -2.09 -0.34 8.61
CA LEU A 47 -0.86 -1.11 8.47
C LEU A 47 0.14 -0.80 9.58
N VAL A 48 0.43 0.49 9.80
CA VAL A 48 1.38 0.93 10.83
C VAL A 48 0.92 0.51 12.22
N TYR A 49 -0.37 0.67 12.54
CA TYR A 49 -0.90 0.24 13.83
C TYR A 49 -0.81 -1.28 14.00
N SER A 50 -1.22 -2.04 12.99
CA SER A 50 -1.16 -3.50 12.98
C SER A 50 0.26 -4.02 13.21
N MET A 51 1.25 -3.44 12.53
CA MET A 51 2.66 -3.78 12.74
C MET A 51 3.15 -3.42 14.15
N ASN A 52 2.90 -2.18 14.59
CA ASN A 52 3.38 -1.69 15.89
C ASN A 52 2.74 -2.38 17.10
N ARG A 53 1.52 -2.91 16.95
CA ARG A 53 0.78 -3.59 18.02
C ARG A 53 0.68 -5.10 17.83
N ASN A 54 1.32 -5.65 16.80
CA ASN A 54 1.14 -7.04 16.37
C ASN A 54 -0.37 -7.42 16.26
N ALA A 55 -1.19 -6.46 15.85
CA ALA A 55 -2.62 -6.63 15.69
C ALA A 55 -2.92 -7.05 14.24
N LYS A 56 -3.82 -8.01 14.04
CA LYS A 56 -4.21 -8.50 12.71
C LYS A 56 -5.40 -7.72 12.15
N LEU A 57 -5.34 -6.38 12.16
CA LEU A 57 -6.43 -5.55 11.66
C LEU A 57 -6.37 -5.44 10.13
N LYS A 58 -7.55 -5.48 9.51
CA LYS A 58 -7.74 -5.32 8.06
C LYS A 58 -8.57 -4.06 7.79
N TYR A 59 -8.13 -3.26 6.83
CA TYR A 59 -8.90 -2.11 6.35
C TYR A 59 -10.20 -2.59 5.68
N VAL A 60 -11.34 -1.99 6.06
CA VAL A 60 -12.65 -2.25 5.46
C VAL A 60 -13.13 -1.04 4.67
N GLY A 61 -13.06 0.16 5.26
CA GLY A 61 -13.59 1.36 4.64
C GLY A 61 -13.25 2.64 5.41
N VAL A 62 -13.59 3.77 4.82
CA VAL A 62 -13.48 5.10 5.42
C VAL A 62 -14.85 5.77 5.33
N SER A 63 -15.28 6.43 6.42
CA SER A 63 -16.60 7.06 6.49
C SER A 63 -16.55 8.57 6.68
N ASP A 64 -15.44 9.10 7.21
CA ASP A 64 -15.24 10.54 7.40
C ASP A 64 -13.76 10.89 7.27
N SER A 65 -13.46 12.09 6.77
CA SER A 65 -12.10 12.58 6.62
C SER A 65 -12.05 14.11 6.61
N ASP A 66 -11.15 14.67 7.41
CA ASP A 66 -10.81 16.08 7.46
C ASP A 66 -9.29 16.24 7.27
N VAL A 67 -8.89 17.30 6.56
CA VAL A 67 -7.48 17.57 6.23
C VAL A 67 -7.18 19.02 6.53
N ARG A 68 -6.12 19.27 7.30
CA ARG A 68 -5.69 20.63 7.66
C ARG A 68 -4.19 20.80 7.59
N PRO A 69 -3.67 21.97 7.18
CA PRO A 69 -2.26 22.29 7.32
C PRO A 69 -1.82 22.20 8.79
N HIS A 70 -0.65 21.59 9.04
CA HIS A 70 -0.08 21.49 10.38
C HIS A 70 1.43 21.29 10.34
N GLN A 71 2.19 22.14 11.05
CA GLN A 71 3.64 21.99 11.26
C GLN A 71 4.43 21.71 9.96
N GLY A 72 4.20 22.50 8.90
CA GLY A 72 4.92 22.35 7.62
C GLY A 72 4.48 21.14 6.77
N GLY A 73 3.49 20.38 7.21
CA GLY A 73 2.85 19.32 6.45
C GLY A 73 1.33 19.40 6.53
N MET A 74 0.68 18.26 6.37
CA MET A 74 -0.77 18.09 6.46
C MET A 74 -1.10 17.12 7.60
N ARG A 75 -2.12 17.46 8.37
CA ARG A 75 -2.75 16.57 9.35
C ARG A 75 -4.06 16.06 8.77
N TYR A 76 -4.19 14.74 8.74
CA TYR A 76 -5.34 14.00 8.27
C TYR A 76 -6.03 13.38 9.47
N LYS A 77 -7.29 13.75 9.69
CA LYS A 77 -8.16 13.12 10.69
C LYS A 77 -9.17 12.28 9.92
N VAL A 78 -9.16 10.97 10.14
CA VAL A 78 -9.97 10.02 9.35
C VAL A 78 -10.71 9.07 10.27
N VAL A 79 -11.95 8.73 9.94
CA VAL A 79 -12.69 7.63 10.58
C VAL A 79 -12.62 6.40 9.70
N VAL A 80 -11.90 5.38 10.17
CA VAL A 80 -11.67 4.13 9.47
C VAL A 80 -12.47 3.01 10.12
N THR A 81 -13.11 2.19 9.28
CA THR A 81 -13.67 0.90 9.70
C THR A 81 -12.64 -0.18 9.45
N VAL A 82 -12.36 -0.99 10.47
CA VAL A 82 -11.43 -2.11 10.41
C VAL A 82 -12.09 -3.39 10.87
N ALA A 83 -11.66 -4.53 10.33
CA ALA A 83 -12.01 -5.85 10.80
C ALA A 83 -10.84 -6.47 11.56
N ASP A 84 -11.12 -7.18 12.66
CA ASP A 84 -10.11 -8.00 13.33
C ASP A 84 -9.92 -9.37 12.64
N ALA A 85 -9.08 -10.23 13.22
CA ALA A 85 -8.83 -11.57 12.69
C ALA A 85 -10.08 -12.46 12.68
N GLY A 86 -11.03 -12.22 13.57
CA GLY A 86 -12.32 -12.93 13.64
C GLY A 86 -13.39 -12.34 12.72
N GLY A 87 -13.08 -11.25 12.00
CA GLY A 87 -14.00 -10.57 11.11
C GLY A 87 -14.92 -9.55 11.79
N ALA A 88 -14.78 -9.33 13.10
CA ALA A 88 -15.58 -8.33 13.80
C ALA A 88 -15.10 -6.93 13.40
N THR A 89 -16.05 -6.07 13.03
CA THR A 89 -15.74 -4.71 12.57
C THR A 89 -15.88 -3.68 13.68
N ALA A 90 -14.99 -2.69 13.70
CA ALA A 90 -15.11 -1.52 14.56
C ALA A 90 -14.58 -0.26 13.87
N GLN A 91 -15.07 0.90 14.32
CA GLN A 91 -14.62 2.19 13.84
C GLN A 91 -13.55 2.78 14.74
N TYR A 92 -12.57 3.44 14.11
CA TYR A 92 -11.46 4.10 14.76
C TYR A 92 -11.30 5.49 14.18
N GLN A 93 -11.05 6.47 15.05
CA GLN A 93 -10.53 7.76 14.65
C GLN A 93 -9.01 7.65 14.57
N VAL A 94 -8.45 8.04 13.43
CA VAL A 94 -7.01 8.06 13.21
C VAL A 94 -6.55 9.46 12.89
N LEU A 95 -5.39 9.82 13.44
CA LEU A 95 -4.68 11.05 13.08
C LEU A 95 -3.36 10.67 12.45
N VAL A 96 -3.15 11.14 11.23
CA VAL A 96 -1.90 10.98 10.47
C VAL A 96 -1.35 12.36 10.18
N TRP A 97 -0.04 12.52 10.30
CA TRP A 97 0.66 13.68 9.78
C TRP A 97 1.59 13.25 8.67
N GLY A 98 1.70 14.05 7.62
CA GLY A 98 2.72 13.84 6.61
C GLY A 98 2.85 14.98 5.63
N ILE A 99 3.93 14.97 4.87
CA ILE A 99 4.24 15.99 3.86
C ILE A 99 4.02 15.36 2.48
N PRO A 100 2.95 15.74 1.76
CA PRO A 100 2.78 15.34 0.36
C PRO A 100 4.00 15.75 -0.45
N GLY A 101 4.42 14.91 -1.37
CA GLY A 101 5.68 15.03 -2.11
C GLY A 101 6.81 14.18 -1.53
N THR A 102 6.65 13.63 -0.32
CA THR A 102 7.77 13.04 0.43
C THR A 102 7.43 11.71 1.11
N TYR A 103 8.44 11.09 1.71
CA TYR A 103 8.32 9.91 2.56
C TYR A 103 8.09 10.23 4.05
N GLN A 104 7.94 11.51 4.41
CA GLN A 104 7.72 11.92 5.80
C GLN A 104 6.25 11.74 6.18
N TRP A 105 5.93 10.60 6.79
CA TRP A 105 4.59 10.24 7.23
C TRP A 105 4.62 9.57 8.59
N MET A 106 3.65 9.90 9.45
CA MET A 106 3.59 9.39 10.81
C MET A 106 2.14 9.19 11.25
N LEU A 107 1.86 8.02 11.81
CA LEU A 107 0.63 7.77 12.55
C LEU A 107 0.78 8.40 13.95
N LEU A 108 -0.05 9.40 14.24
CA LEU A 108 -0.04 10.11 15.52
C LEU A 108 -1.00 9.46 16.53
N GLU A 109 -2.19 9.08 16.07
CA GLU A 109 -3.23 8.51 16.93
C GLU A 109 -4.02 7.44 16.19
N PHE A 110 -4.41 6.40 16.93
CA PHE A 110 -5.31 5.35 16.47
C PHE A 110 -6.25 4.94 17.61
N LYS A 111 -7.43 5.56 17.67
CA LYS A 111 -8.34 5.47 18.81
C LYS A 111 -9.67 4.88 18.42
N LYS A 112 -10.10 3.82 19.13
CA LYS A 112 -11.41 3.20 18.91
C LYS A 112 -12.54 4.18 19.25
N ILE A 113 -13.52 4.31 18.36
CA ILE A 113 -14.73 5.09 18.62
C ILE A 113 -15.69 4.19 19.40
N LYS A 114 -16.19 4.68 20.53
CA LYS A 114 -17.27 4.04 21.26
C LYS A 114 -18.58 4.61 20.74
N ILE A 115 -19.41 3.77 20.14
CA ILE A 115 -20.80 4.11 19.82
C ILE A 115 -21.58 3.78 21.10
N ASN A 116 -22.24 4.80 21.64
CA ASN A 116 -23.00 4.73 22.88
C ASN A 116 -24.45 4.38 22.61
#